data_AF-A0A2A2GRG5-F1
#
_entry.id   AF-A0A2A2GRG5-F1
#
_cell.length_a   1.000
_cell.length_b   1.000
_cell.length_c   1.000
_cell.angle_alpha   90.00
_cell.angle_beta   90.00
_cell.angle_gamma   90.00
#
_symmetry.space_group_name_H-M   'P 1'
#
loop_
_entity.id
_entity.type
_entity.pdbx_description
1 polymer ?
#
loop_
_entity_poly.entity_id
_entity_poly.type
_entity_poly.pdbx_seq_one_letter_code
_entity_poly.pdbx_strand_id
1 'polypeptide(L)'
;MIKMAIAYDFDGTLAMGNIQENSFLPELGIDKNDFWQQVKKEAQDQNMSEILAYMRLIIRKADDANTKITYDVLKNHGKSVEFFKGVEEYFDRIKDYAKSKGVDLEHYIISSGTKEMIEGTKIADKFETIFASSFIFDPYGKPTWPAVAIDYTSKTQYLYRISKGILNTWDSQVNKPVAEEKRKIRFENMIYIGDGETDIPAMTLLKSKKGISIVVYDVQNADKVTQSKEMLEHGKVNYAVPSDYTEGSPLDDIIKMTIDKIIIEAKYGKYQSTYQTQKEKLQDNQDNSNVTEEYKEQRKDKFDNEEQYLRTLGITKFSTERDATSCIYLEQDRWNDRGYETTFRMYKKTNEAGMDMIGKIKICFIEQKKGEHTINFLEKNFKTLKNTKFISYFQITKIDITEDEETALRFLLNDIRENDEYDDQDIVKYSLKRGIPF
;
A
#
# COMPACT_ATOMS: atom_id res chain seq x y z
N MET A 1 17.35 16.32 -17.22
CA MET A 1 17.10 17.01 -15.93
C MET A 1 16.62 15.96 -14.94
N ILE A 2 17.05 15.99 -13.68
CA ILE A 2 16.57 15.01 -12.67
C ILE A 2 15.10 15.30 -12.39
N LYS A 3 14.23 14.29 -12.45
CA LYS A 3 12.80 14.43 -12.12
C LYS A 3 12.59 14.21 -10.62
N MET A 4 11.90 15.15 -9.99
CA MET A 4 11.56 15.12 -8.56
C MET A 4 10.09 15.50 -8.38
N ALA A 5 9.45 14.97 -7.35
CA ALA A 5 8.11 15.40 -6.96
C ALA A 5 8.00 15.71 -5.47
N ILE A 6 7.12 16.66 -5.14
CA ILE A 6 6.59 16.80 -3.79
C ILE A 6 5.10 16.58 -3.87
N ALA A 7 4.61 15.58 -3.13
CA ALA A 7 3.20 15.30 -2.94
C ALA A 7 2.76 15.79 -1.57
N TYR A 8 1.60 16.40 -1.50
CA TYR A 8 1.05 16.99 -0.29
C TYR A 8 -0.33 16.41 0.00
N ASP A 9 -0.62 16.16 1.26
CA ASP A 9 -2.00 16.32 1.73
C ASP A 9 -2.40 17.81 1.69
N PHE A 10 -3.66 18.14 1.94
CA PHE A 10 -4.17 19.50 1.78
C PHE A 10 -4.65 20.10 3.11
N ASP A 11 -5.67 19.51 3.72
CA ASP A 11 -6.30 20.01 4.95
C ASP A 11 -5.37 19.78 6.14
N GLY A 12 -5.05 20.83 6.91
CA GLY A 12 -4.08 20.74 8.00
C GLY A 12 -2.60 20.68 7.56
N THR A 13 -2.35 20.48 6.26
CA THR A 13 -1.00 20.49 5.66
C THR A 13 -0.67 21.82 5.01
N LEU A 14 -1.48 22.25 4.03
CA LEU A 14 -1.34 23.52 3.30
C LEU A 14 -2.40 24.52 3.75
N ALA A 15 -3.64 24.06 3.89
CA ALA A 15 -4.77 24.84 4.37
C ALA A 15 -4.92 24.75 5.89
N MET A 16 -5.32 25.85 6.52
CA MET A 16 -5.66 25.86 7.94
C MET A 16 -7.02 25.22 8.17
N GLY A 17 -7.02 24.06 8.83
CA GLY A 17 -8.24 23.28 9.07
C GLY A 17 -8.77 22.57 7.82
N ASN A 18 -10.03 22.20 7.87
CA ASN A 18 -10.71 21.42 6.84
C ASN A 18 -11.49 22.33 5.89
N ILE A 19 -11.23 22.23 4.58
CA ILE A 19 -11.81 23.11 3.56
C ILE A 19 -13.35 23.09 3.53
N GLN A 20 -13.98 21.94 3.84
CA GLN A 20 -15.43 21.81 3.88
C GLN A 20 -16.05 22.54 5.07
N GLU A 21 -15.38 22.51 6.23
CA GLU A 21 -15.84 23.16 7.46
C GLU A 21 -15.78 24.68 7.39
N ASN A 22 -14.80 25.22 6.66
CA ASN A 22 -14.48 26.65 6.72
C ASN A 22 -15.46 27.55 5.96
N SER A 23 -16.16 27.02 4.95
CA SER A 23 -17.08 27.85 4.15
C SER A 23 -18.38 27.15 3.76
N PHE A 24 -18.35 25.84 3.50
CA PHE A 24 -19.48 25.15 2.90
C PHE A 24 -20.54 24.70 3.92
N LEU A 25 -20.14 24.04 5.01
CA LEU A 25 -21.09 23.64 6.07
C LEU A 25 -21.80 24.86 6.72
N PRO A 26 -21.11 25.99 6.99
CA PRO A 26 -21.76 27.20 7.49
C PRO A 26 -22.84 27.76 6.55
N GLU A 27 -22.61 27.74 5.22
CA GLU A 27 -23.61 28.21 4.25
C GLU A 27 -24.88 27.36 4.26
N LEU A 28 -24.75 26.06 4.55
CA LEU A 28 -25.89 25.15 4.73
C LEU A 28 -26.56 25.29 6.11
N GLY A 29 -26.06 26.14 7.00
CA GLY A 29 -26.56 26.28 8.38
C GLY A 29 -26.34 25.02 9.23
N ILE A 30 -25.32 24.22 8.90
CA ILE A 30 -25.03 22.94 9.55
C ILE A 30 -23.93 23.12 10.60
N ASP A 31 -24.18 22.65 11.81
CA ASP A 31 -23.15 22.53 12.83
C ASP A 31 -22.14 21.42 12.45
N LYS A 32 -20.85 21.75 12.50
CA LYS A 32 -19.79 20.83 12.08
C LYS A 32 -19.71 19.56 12.93
N ASN A 33 -19.96 19.65 14.24
CA ASN A 33 -19.83 18.50 15.12
C ASN A 33 -21.00 17.53 14.91
N ASP A 34 -22.22 18.05 14.79
CA ASP A 34 -23.40 17.26 14.42
C ASP A 34 -23.22 16.58 13.06
N PHE A 35 -22.70 17.30 12.07
CA PHE A 35 -22.43 16.76 10.76
C PHE A 35 -21.45 15.57 10.80
N TRP A 36 -20.29 15.73 11.44
CA TRP A 36 -19.31 14.64 11.52
C TRP A 36 -19.78 13.47 12.38
N GLN A 37 -20.62 13.71 13.40
CA GLN A 37 -21.27 12.62 14.12
C GLN A 37 -22.22 11.83 13.21
N GLN A 38 -23.00 12.51 12.35
CA GLN A 38 -23.84 11.85 11.36
C GLN A 38 -23.03 11.08 10.32
N VAL A 39 -21.91 11.64 9.84
CA VAL A 39 -20.99 10.93 8.93
C VAL A 39 -20.47 9.64 9.55
N LYS A 40 -19.95 9.70 10.79
CA LYS A 40 -19.41 8.52 11.49
C LYS A 40 -20.50 7.49 11.76
N LYS A 41 -21.69 7.93 12.17
CA LYS A 41 -22.83 7.04 12.38
C LYS A 41 -23.26 6.35 11.08
N GLU A 42 -23.36 7.09 9.99
CA GLU A 42 -23.75 6.53 8.69
C GLU A 42 -22.70 5.56 8.16
N ALA A 43 -21.40 5.88 8.32
CA ALA A 43 -20.29 4.99 8.01
C ALA A 43 -20.39 3.65 8.76
N GLN A 44 -20.67 3.70 10.07
CA GLN A 44 -20.84 2.51 10.91
C GLN A 44 -22.10 1.72 10.55
N ASP A 45 -23.25 2.37 10.46
CA ASP A 45 -24.55 1.73 10.20
C ASP A 45 -24.57 1.02 8.84
N GLN A 46 -23.85 1.54 7.84
CA GLN A 46 -23.83 1.02 6.46
C GLN A 46 -22.55 0.25 6.11
N ASN A 47 -21.60 0.12 7.04
CA ASN A 47 -20.28 -0.48 6.79
C ASN A 47 -19.59 0.13 5.55
N MET A 48 -19.47 1.46 5.52
CA MET A 48 -18.88 2.24 4.42
C MET A 48 -17.80 3.19 4.93
N SER A 49 -16.96 3.70 4.03
CA SER A 49 -15.91 4.66 4.42
C SER A 49 -16.52 6.00 4.87
N GLU A 50 -15.87 6.66 5.83
CA GLU A 50 -16.29 7.99 6.30
C GLU A 50 -16.32 9.02 5.16
N ILE A 51 -15.41 8.90 4.18
CA ILE A 51 -15.38 9.77 3.00
C ILE A 51 -16.62 9.57 2.12
N LEU A 52 -17.01 8.33 1.85
CA LEU A 52 -18.23 8.07 1.07
C LEU A 52 -19.48 8.50 1.84
N ALA A 53 -19.51 8.31 3.17
CA ALA A 53 -20.62 8.75 4.01
C ALA A 53 -20.73 10.28 4.00
N TYR A 54 -19.61 11.00 4.13
CA TYR A 54 -19.52 12.45 3.97
C TYR A 54 -20.07 12.90 2.61
N MET A 55 -19.57 12.33 1.52
CA MET A 55 -19.96 12.71 0.15
C MET A 55 -21.44 12.43 -0.13
N ARG A 56 -22.01 11.38 0.46
CA ARG A 56 -23.46 11.11 0.37
C ARG A 56 -24.26 12.11 1.20
N LEU A 57 -23.83 12.35 2.44
CA LEU A 57 -24.54 13.21 3.38
C LEU A 57 -24.62 14.64 2.88
N ILE A 58 -23.54 15.15 2.28
CA ILE A 58 -23.48 16.54 1.80
C ILE A 58 -24.47 16.80 0.65
N ILE A 59 -24.64 15.83 -0.25
CA ILE A 59 -25.65 15.91 -1.33
C ILE A 59 -27.05 15.94 -0.72
N ARG A 60 -27.35 15.03 0.22
CA ARG A 60 -28.65 14.98 0.89
C ARG A 60 -28.97 16.29 1.62
N LYS A 61 -28.01 16.82 2.37
CA LYS A 61 -28.19 18.06 3.15
C LYS A 61 -28.43 19.27 2.24
N ALA A 62 -27.75 19.35 1.11
CA ALA A 62 -27.98 20.42 0.14
C ALA A 62 -29.37 20.32 -0.51
N ASP A 63 -29.83 19.10 -0.79
CA ASP A 63 -31.18 18.86 -1.30
C ASP A 63 -32.25 19.25 -0.27
N ASP A 64 -32.07 18.87 1.00
CA ASP A 64 -32.97 19.24 2.10
C ASP A 64 -33.03 20.76 2.32
N ALA A 65 -31.90 21.45 2.16
CA ALA A 65 -31.78 22.91 2.29
C ALA A 65 -32.19 23.67 1.01
N ASN A 66 -32.48 22.96 -0.09
CA ASN A 66 -32.69 23.54 -1.42
C ASN A 66 -31.54 24.47 -1.86
N THR A 67 -30.30 24.13 -1.47
CA THR A 67 -29.09 24.88 -1.78
C THR A 67 -28.42 24.30 -3.02
N LYS A 68 -28.02 25.15 -3.96
CA LYS A 68 -27.32 24.73 -5.17
C LYS A 68 -25.85 24.43 -4.88
N ILE A 69 -25.45 23.17 -4.98
CA ILE A 69 -24.07 22.73 -4.74
C ILE A 69 -23.36 22.35 -6.03
N THR A 70 -23.44 23.24 -7.02
CA THR A 70 -22.87 22.97 -8.34
C THR A 70 -21.34 22.96 -8.33
N TYR A 71 -20.71 22.40 -9.38
CA TYR A 71 -19.25 22.44 -9.54
C TYR A 71 -18.68 23.85 -9.32
N ASP A 72 -19.26 24.89 -9.94
CA ASP A 72 -18.78 26.27 -9.80
C ASP A 72 -18.98 26.84 -8.39
N VAL A 73 -20.04 26.41 -7.69
CA VAL A 73 -20.27 26.81 -6.29
C VAL A 73 -19.22 26.18 -5.39
N LEU A 74 -19.02 24.85 -5.48
CA LEU A 74 -17.97 24.13 -4.73
C LEU A 74 -16.59 24.75 -5.02
N LYS A 75 -16.31 25.08 -6.28
CA LYS A 75 -15.08 25.77 -6.66
C LYS A 75 -14.97 27.16 -6.06
N ASN A 76 -16.04 27.94 -6.01
CA ASN A 76 -16.00 29.26 -5.38
C ASN A 76 -15.69 29.20 -3.88
N HIS A 77 -16.13 28.16 -3.17
CA HIS A 77 -15.79 27.95 -1.75
C HIS A 77 -14.29 27.81 -1.51
N GLY A 78 -13.54 27.29 -2.48
CA GLY A 78 -12.07 27.20 -2.42
C GLY A 78 -11.36 28.54 -2.31
N LYS A 79 -11.99 29.64 -2.72
CA LYS A 79 -11.37 30.98 -2.75
C LYS A 79 -11.17 31.58 -1.36
N SER A 80 -11.96 31.15 -0.38
CA SER A 80 -11.89 31.65 1.00
C SER A 80 -10.95 30.83 1.88
N VAL A 81 -10.23 29.86 1.32
CA VAL A 81 -9.28 29.04 2.09
C VAL A 81 -8.15 29.89 2.63
N GLU A 82 -7.92 29.78 3.93
CA GLU A 82 -6.75 30.33 4.60
C GLU A 82 -5.63 29.29 4.61
N PHE A 83 -4.42 29.72 4.25
CA PHE A 83 -3.25 28.84 4.21
C PHE A 83 -2.34 29.09 5.40
N PHE A 84 -1.53 28.08 5.71
CA PHE A 84 -0.41 28.28 6.62
C PHE A 84 0.55 29.35 6.09
N LYS A 85 1.28 29.95 7.03
CA LYS A 85 2.19 31.06 6.79
C LYS A 85 3.21 30.70 5.69
N GLY A 86 3.27 31.51 4.62
CA GLY A 86 4.25 31.40 3.54
C GLY A 86 3.93 30.40 2.42
N VAL A 87 2.75 29.74 2.44
CA VAL A 87 2.37 28.74 1.43
C VAL A 87 2.22 29.35 0.03
N GLU A 88 1.65 30.55 -0.10
CA GLU A 88 1.38 31.16 -1.41
C GLU A 88 2.70 31.44 -2.18
N GLU A 89 3.76 31.87 -1.50
CA GLU A 89 5.07 32.18 -2.10
C GLU A 89 6.02 30.97 -2.19
N TYR A 90 5.72 29.90 -1.46
CA TYR A 90 6.61 28.74 -1.30
C TYR A 90 6.86 27.98 -2.61
N PHE A 91 5.82 27.75 -3.41
CA PHE A 91 5.90 26.87 -4.59
C PHE A 91 6.89 27.41 -5.62
N ASP A 92 6.78 28.69 -5.98
CA ASP A 92 7.66 29.31 -6.98
C ASP A 92 9.10 29.36 -6.46
N ARG A 93 9.30 29.72 -5.18
CA ARG A 93 10.62 29.77 -4.54
C ARG A 93 11.33 28.42 -4.60
N ILE A 94 10.66 27.33 -4.22
CA ILE A 94 11.27 25.99 -4.23
C ILE A 94 11.49 25.49 -5.65
N LYS A 95 10.57 25.77 -6.58
CA LYS A 95 10.72 25.40 -7.99
C LYS A 95 11.90 26.12 -8.64
N ASP A 96 12.09 27.40 -8.35
CA ASP A 96 13.24 28.18 -8.82
C ASP A 96 14.56 27.67 -8.24
N TYR A 97 14.57 27.34 -6.94
CA TYR A 97 15.73 26.72 -6.30
C TYR A 97 16.09 25.39 -6.99
N ALA A 98 15.12 24.48 -7.16
CA ALA A 98 15.32 23.19 -7.83
C ALA A 98 15.83 23.36 -9.27
N LYS A 99 15.21 24.27 -10.03
CA LYS A 99 15.58 24.57 -11.41
C LYS A 99 17.01 25.11 -11.51
N SER A 100 17.43 26.00 -10.60
CA SER A 100 18.80 26.52 -10.55
C SER A 100 19.86 25.42 -10.37
N LYS A 101 19.45 24.28 -9.81
CA LYS A 101 20.29 23.10 -9.58
C LYS A 101 20.16 22.00 -10.65
N GLY A 102 19.32 22.21 -11.67
CA GLY A 102 19.08 21.24 -12.73
C GLY A 102 18.13 20.10 -12.34
N VAL A 103 17.21 20.36 -11.42
CA VAL A 103 16.11 19.48 -11.02
C VAL A 103 14.81 20.03 -11.58
N ASP A 104 14.02 19.16 -12.19
CA ASP A 104 12.67 19.45 -12.68
C ASP A 104 11.67 18.97 -11.63
N LEU A 105 11.14 19.93 -10.87
CA LEU A 105 10.30 19.70 -9.71
C LEU A 105 8.82 19.87 -10.07
N GLU A 106 8.05 18.83 -9.77
CA GLU A 106 6.60 18.76 -9.96
C GLU A 106 5.89 18.70 -8.59
N HIS A 107 4.80 19.46 -8.41
CA HIS A 107 4.00 19.48 -7.18
C HIS A 107 2.66 18.75 -7.39
N TYR A 108 2.21 17.99 -6.40
CA TYR A 108 0.99 17.17 -6.49
C TYR A 108 0.15 17.22 -5.22
N ILE A 109 -1.17 17.24 -5.33
CA ILE A 109 -2.07 17.01 -4.18
C ILE A 109 -2.54 15.56 -4.17
N ILE A 110 -2.55 14.95 -2.98
CA ILE A 110 -3.20 13.68 -2.64
C ILE A 110 -4.03 13.89 -1.38
N SER A 111 -5.31 14.23 -1.55
CA SER A 111 -6.18 14.64 -0.43
C SER A 111 -7.47 13.84 -0.37
N SER A 112 -7.98 13.60 0.83
CA SER A 112 -9.35 13.12 1.05
C SER A 112 -10.41 14.19 0.81
N GLY A 113 -10.00 15.47 0.77
CA GLY A 113 -10.86 16.63 0.58
C GLY A 113 -11.52 16.72 -0.80
N THR A 114 -12.37 17.73 -0.96
CA THR A 114 -13.22 17.89 -2.15
C THR A 114 -12.43 18.58 -3.26
N LYS A 115 -12.16 17.85 -4.35
CA LYS A 115 -11.34 18.28 -5.48
C LYS A 115 -11.79 19.62 -6.05
N GLU A 116 -13.10 19.79 -6.23
CA GLU A 116 -13.68 20.98 -6.82
C GLU A 116 -13.37 22.22 -5.97
N MET A 117 -13.39 22.09 -4.65
CA MET A 117 -12.99 23.17 -3.73
C MET A 117 -11.49 23.45 -3.82
N ILE A 118 -10.64 22.43 -3.86
CA ILE A 118 -9.17 22.60 -3.98
C ILE A 118 -8.81 23.30 -5.31
N GLU A 119 -9.48 22.94 -6.40
CA GLU A 119 -9.32 23.59 -7.72
C GLU A 119 -9.73 25.08 -7.73
N GLY A 120 -10.49 25.52 -6.73
CA GLY A 120 -10.91 26.90 -6.54
C GLY A 120 -9.91 27.78 -5.80
N THR A 121 -8.87 27.17 -5.24
CA THR A 121 -7.90 27.85 -4.39
C THR A 121 -6.90 28.68 -5.19
N LYS A 122 -6.27 29.66 -4.54
CA LYS A 122 -5.24 30.51 -5.16
C LYS A 122 -3.96 29.76 -5.55
N ILE A 123 -3.73 28.57 -4.99
CA ILE A 123 -2.55 27.74 -5.25
C ILE A 123 -2.83 26.57 -6.20
N ALA A 124 -4.06 26.45 -6.71
CA ALA A 124 -4.47 25.33 -7.57
C ALA A 124 -3.61 25.20 -8.83
N ASP A 125 -3.15 26.33 -9.39
CA ASP A 125 -2.31 26.40 -10.59
C ASP A 125 -0.84 26.01 -10.34
N LYS A 126 -0.45 25.80 -9.08
CA LYS A 126 0.90 25.37 -8.70
C LYS A 126 1.11 23.86 -8.86
N PHE A 127 0.03 23.08 -8.97
CA PHE A 127 0.08 21.63 -9.00
C PHE A 127 -0.01 21.06 -10.42
N GLU A 128 0.82 20.06 -10.71
CA GLU A 128 0.76 19.29 -11.94
C GLU A 128 -0.54 18.46 -11.98
N THR A 129 -0.97 17.92 -10.84
CA THR A 129 -2.24 17.20 -10.72
C THR A 129 -2.78 17.26 -9.29
N ILE A 130 -4.09 17.46 -9.17
CA ILE A 130 -4.84 17.37 -7.92
C ILE A 130 -5.59 16.04 -7.89
N PHE A 131 -5.10 15.09 -7.07
CA PHE A 131 -5.82 13.88 -6.71
C PHE A 131 -6.59 14.12 -5.42
N ALA A 132 -7.90 14.25 -5.55
CA ALA A 132 -8.81 14.52 -4.45
C ALA A 132 -10.15 13.81 -4.66
N SER A 133 -10.94 13.67 -3.60
CA SER A 133 -12.31 13.13 -3.68
C SER A 133 -13.17 14.05 -4.55
N SER A 134 -13.95 13.50 -5.48
CA SER A 134 -14.68 14.29 -6.48
C SER A 134 -16.05 13.71 -6.81
N PHE A 135 -16.93 14.54 -7.35
CA PHE A 135 -18.29 14.14 -7.70
C PHE A 135 -18.47 13.95 -9.21
N ILE A 136 -19.44 13.10 -9.57
CA ILE A 136 -20.08 13.12 -10.88
C ILE A 136 -21.17 14.18 -10.84
N PHE A 137 -21.21 15.05 -11.84
CA PHE A 137 -22.22 16.09 -11.99
C PHE A 137 -23.18 15.78 -13.13
N ASP A 138 -24.45 16.09 -12.93
CA ASP A 138 -25.47 16.02 -13.98
C ASP A 138 -25.32 17.18 -15.00
N PRO A 139 -26.09 17.18 -16.11
CA PRO A 139 -26.04 18.26 -17.09
C PRO A 139 -26.40 19.66 -16.57
N TYR A 140 -27.03 19.76 -15.40
CA TYR A 140 -27.36 21.03 -14.73
C TYR A 140 -26.30 21.42 -13.69
N GLY A 141 -25.21 20.65 -13.59
CA GLY A 141 -24.09 20.88 -12.71
C GLY A 141 -24.33 20.43 -11.28
N LYS A 142 -25.37 19.63 -10.97
CA LYS A 142 -25.63 19.11 -9.62
C LYS A 142 -24.83 17.83 -9.36
N PRO A 143 -24.14 17.66 -8.22
CA PRO A 143 -23.45 16.42 -7.87
C PRO A 143 -24.46 15.32 -7.59
N THR A 144 -24.27 14.16 -8.21
CA THR A 144 -25.20 13.01 -8.11
C THR A 144 -24.58 11.80 -7.43
N TRP A 145 -23.25 11.65 -7.49
CA TRP A 145 -22.55 10.47 -6.99
C TRP A 145 -21.06 10.74 -6.77
N PRO A 146 -20.39 10.06 -5.83
CA PRO A 146 -18.92 10.08 -5.74
C PRO A 146 -18.25 9.49 -6.99
N ALA A 147 -17.45 10.30 -7.70
CA ALA A 147 -16.59 9.83 -8.80
C ALA A 147 -15.32 9.16 -8.26
N VAL A 148 -14.73 9.76 -7.23
CA VAL A 148 -13.52 9.28 -6.55
C VAL A 148 -13.69 9.55 -5.06
N ALA A 149 -13.35 8.58 -4.23
CA ALA A 149 -13.20 8.76 -2.78
C ALA A 149 -11.77 8.38 -2.40
N ILE A 150 -11.03 9.33 -1.82
CA ILE A 150 -9.67 9.10 -1.34
C ILE A 150 -9.71 9.00 0.18
N ASP A 151 -9.38 7.82 0.70
CA ASP A 151 -9.15 7.57 2.11
C ASP A 151 -7.65 7.39 2.42
N TYR A 152 -7.36 7.19 3.71
CA TYR A 152 -6.02 7.02 4.26
C TYR A 152 -5.20 5.90 3.59
N THR A 153 -5.83 4.82 3.12
CA THR A 153 -5.12 3.73 2.42
C THR A 153 -4.87 4.09 0.96
N SER A 154 -5.87 4.69 0.31
CA SER A 154 -5.83 4.99 -1.12
C SER A 154 -4.80 6.07 -1.48
N LYS A 155 -4.38 6.93 -0.54
CA LYS A 155 -3.29 7.91 -0.79
C LYS A 155 -2.02 7.24 -1.32
N THR A 156 -1.73 6.01 -0.88
CA THR A 156 -0.59 5.21 -1.37
C THR A 156 -0.67 4.91 -2.87
N GLN A 157 -1.87 4.64 -3.39
CA GLN A 157 -2.12 4.39 -4.81
C GLN A 157 -1.68 5.60 -5.66
N TYR A 158 -1.95 6.80 -5.19
CA TYR A 158 -1.63 8.03 -5.92
C TYR A 158 -0.13 8.32 -5.95
N LEU A 159 0.64 7.90 -4.93
CA LEU A 159 2.10 7.91 -4.99
C LEU A 159 2.64 7.00 -6.11
N TYR A 160 2.08 5.80 -6.27
CA TYR A 160 2.42 4.93 -7.40
C TYR A 160 2.02 5.54 -8.76
N ARG A 161 0.86 6.20 -8.82
CA ARG A 161 0.40 6.91 -10.02
C ARG A 161 1.37 8.01 -10.44
N ILE A 162 1.78 8.87 -9.50
CA ILE A 162 2.78 9.92 -9.73
C ILE A 162 4.10 9.29 -10.20
N SER A 163 4.57 8.25 -9.52
CA SER A 163 5.82 7.57 -9.85
C SER A 163 5.81 7.04 -11.28
N LYS A 164 4.71 6.40 -11.69
CA LYS A 164 4.54 5.84 -13.04
C LYS A 164 4.11 6.88 -14.10
N GLY A 165 3.83 8.12 -13.71
CA GLY A 165 3.36 9.17 -14.63
C GLY A 165 1.92 8.99 -15.11
N ILE A 166 1.07 8.32 -14.33
CA ILE A 166 -0.34 8.05 -14.66
C ILE A 166 -1.22 9.06 -13.93
N LEU A 167 -1.54 10.17 -14.58
CA LEU A 167 -2.18 11.34 -13.95
C LEU A 167 -3.73 11.30 -13.94
N ASN A 168 -4.33 10.12 -14.04
CA ASN A 168 -5.77 9.91 -13.97
C ASN A 168 -6.13 8.91 -12.85
N THR A 169 -7.41 8.76 -12.54
CA THR A 169 -7.90 7.92 -11.44
C THR A 169 -8.42 6.54 -11.87
N TRP A 170 -8.61 6.30 -13.18
CA TRP A 170 -9.28 5.10 -13.70
C TRP A 170 -8.34 4.10 -14.39
N ASP A 171 -7.16 4.53 -14.86
CA ASP A 171 -6.27 3.65 -15.62
C ASP A 171 -5.65 2.58 -14.72
N SER A 172 -5.91 1.31 -15.06
CA SER A 172 -5.42 0.13 -14.36
C SER A 172 -3.95 -0.17 -14.67
N GLN A 173 -3.30 0.55 -15.58
CA GLN A 173 -1.87 0.42 -15.86
C GLN A 173 -1.00 0.72 -14.64
N VAL A 174 -1.52 1.41 -13.63
CA VAL A 174 -0.86 1.57 -12.32
C VAL A 174 -0.53 0.21 -11.67
N ASN A 175 -1.26 -0.85 -11.99
CA ASN A 175 -1.01 -2.20 -11.47
C ASN A 175 0.07 -2.97 -12.23
N LYS A 176 0.46 -2.51 -13.43
CA LYS A 176 1.51 -3.19 -14.20
C LYS A 176 2.86 -2.96 -13.51
N PRO A 177 3.73 -3.98 -13.41
CA PRO A 177 5.07 -3.80 -12.88
C PRO A 177 5.84 -2.83 -13.79
N VAL A 178 6.48 -1.84 -13.18
CA VAL A 178 7.38 -0.89 -13.86
C VAL A 178 8.64 -0.79 -13.01
N ALA A 179 9.76 -1.20 -13.61
CA ALA A 179 11.07 -1.12 -12.98
C ALA A 179 11.41 0.31 -12.59
N GLU A 180 12.03 0.52 -11.42
CA GLU A 180 12.22 1.82 -10.79
C GLU A 180 12.92 2.82 -11.74
N GLU A 181 13.91 2.35 -12.49
CA GLU A 181 14.68 3.15 -13.44
C GLU A 181 13.89 3.64 -14.65
N LYS A 182 12.74 3.01 -14.95
CA LYS A 182 11.83 3.36 -16.04
C LYS A 182 10.66 4.22 -15.58
N ARG A 183 10.53 4.49 -14.28
CA ARG A 183 9.45 5.33 -13.73
C ARG A 183 9.68 6.79 -14.09
N LYS A 184 8.58 7.55 -14.23
CA LYS A 184 8.62 9.00 -14.52
C LYS A 184 9.38 9.72 -13.40
N ILE A 185 9.04 9.39 -12.15
CA ILE A 185 9.69 9.88 -10.94
C ILE A 185 9.91 8.68 -10.03
N ARG A 186 11.15 8.47 -9.59
CA ARG A 186 11.49 7.41 -8.62
C ARG A 186 11.05 7.80 -7.23
N PHE A 187 10.71 6.83 -6.39
CA PHE A 187 10.31 7.14 -5.00
C PHE A 187 11.42 7.82 -4.19
N GLU A 188 12.68 7.45 -4.41
CA GLU A 188 13.85 8.10 -3.79
C GLU A 188 13.95 9.61 -4.13
N ASN A 189 13.31 10.04 -5.23
CA ASN A 189 13.23 11.43 -5.66
C ASN A 189 11.88 12.08 -5.31
N MET A 190 11.17 11.57 -4.30
CA MET A 190 9.91 12.16 -3.86
C MET A 190 9.96 12.61 -2.40
N ILE A 191 9.24 13.69 -2.13
CA ILE A 191 8.86 14.10 -0.77
C ILE A 191 7.35 13.94 -0.62
N TYR A 192 6.91 13.43 0.53
CA TYR A 192 5.51 13.49 0.94
C TYR A 192 5.37 14.36 2.17
N ILE A 193 4.42 15.29 2.15
CA ILE A 193 4.13 16.18 3.28
C ILE A 193 2.66 15.98 3.69
N GLY A 194 2.43 15.67 4.96
CA GLY A 194 1.07 15.54 5.52
C GLY A 194 1.03 15.94 7.00
N ASP A 195 -0.15 15.97 7.61
CA ASP A 195 -0.33 16.57 8.95
C ASP A 195 -0.80 15.58 10.03
N GLY A 196 -1.04 14.31 9.69
CA GLY A 196 -1.58 13.39 10.69
C GLY A 196 -1.70 11.93 10.30
N GLU A 197 -2.55 11.23 11.06
CA GLU A 197 -2.70 9.78 11.00
C GLU A 197 -3.16 9.24 9.65
N THR A 198 -4.02 9.97 8.94
CA THR A 198 -4.54 9.53 7.63
C THR A 198 -3.44 9.41 6.58
N ASP A 199 -2.30 10.05 6.81
CA ASP A 199 -1.16 10.07 5.92
C ASP A 199 -0.08 9.04 6.29
N ILE A 200 -0.17 8.41 7.46
CA ILE A 200 0.81 7.41 7.92
C ILE A 200 1.09 6.35 6.84
N PRO A 201 0.09 5.72 6.18
CA PRO A 201 0.37 4.72 5.16
C PRO A 201 1.19 5.26 3.98
N ALA A 202 0.87 6.47 3.51
CA ALA A 202 1.58 7.14 2.42
C ALA A 202 3.01 7.52 2.83
N MET A 203 3.18 8.08 4.03
CA MET A 203 4.47 8.47 4.59
C MET A 203 5.39 7.27 4.81
N THR A 204 4.87 6.18 5.40
CA THR A 204 5.64 4.96 5.66
C THR A 204 5.99 4.23 4.36
N LEU A 205 5.05 4.16 3.40
CA LEU A 205 5.35 3.64 2.05
C LEU A 205 6.52 4.41 1.44
N LEU A 206 6.43 5.75 1.40
CA LEU A 206 7.45 6.54 0.74
C LEU A 206 8.82 6.40 1.41
N LYS A 207 8.85 6.44 2.75
CA LYS A 207 10.07 6.22 3.54
C LYS A 207 10.70 4.86 3.24
N SER A 208 9.90 3.78 3.20
CA SER A 208 10.39 2.43 2.86
C SER A 208 10.97 2.33 1.44
N LYS A 209 10.58 3.25 0.55
CA LYS A 209 11.09 3.37 -0.82
C LYS A 209 12.19 4.43 -0.96
N LYS A 210 12.84 4.79 0.15
CA LYS A 210 13.95 5.76 0.27
C LYS A 210 13.59 7.20 -0.07
N GLY A 211 12.31 7.51 -0.27
CA GLY A 211 11.83 8.88 -0.34
C GLY A 211 11.76 9.53 1.05
N ILE A 212 11.44 10.82 1.08
CA ILE A 212 11.40 11.59 2.33
C ILE A 212 9.94 11.87 2.72
N SER A 213 9.54 11.48 3.92
CA SER A 213 8.25 11.86 4.50
C SER A 213 8.42 12.89 5.61
N ILE A 214 7.63 13.95 5.54
CA ILE A 214 7.63 15.07 6.48
C ILE A 214 6.23 15.18 7.06
N VAL A 215 6.11 15.08 8.39
CA VAL A 215 4.88 15.50 9.06
C VAL A 215 4.99 16.97 9.43
N VAL A 216 3.98 17.76 9.05
CA VAL A 216 3.85 19.16 9.46
C VAL A 216 2.78 19.28 10.54
N TYR A 217 2.92 20.25 11.44
CA TYR A 217 1.93 20.46 12.50
C TYR A 217 1.72 21.93 12.82
N ASP A 218 0.49 22.28 13.16
CA ASP A 218 0.18 23.59 13.73
C ASP A 218 0.70 23.67 15.17
N VAL A 219 1.62 24.60 15.42
CA VAL A 219 2.20 24.86 16.75
C VAL A 219 1.16 25.33 17.76
N GLN A 220 0.02 25.85 17.31
CA GLN A 220 -1.09 26.27 18.19
C GLN A 220 -1.94 25.10 18.64
N ASN A 221 -1.80 23.92 18.02
CA ASN A 221 -2.56 22.73 18.34
C ASN A 221 -1.69 21.70 19.09
N ALA A 222 -1.86 21.64 20.41
CA ALA A 222 -1.06 20.76 21.28
C ALA A 222 -1.20 19.26 20.94
N ASP A 223 -2.38 18.83 20.51
CA ASP A 223 -2.63 17.43 20.13
C ASP A 223 -1.85 17.07 18.87
N LYS A 224 -1.84 17.97 17.86
CA LYS A 224 -1.06 17.80 16.62
C LYS A 224 0.45 17.82 16.89
N VAL A 225 0.92 18.68 17.79
CA VAL A 225 2.32 18.67 18.23
C VAL A 225 2.69 17.31 18.84
N THR A 226 1.85 16.77 19.72
CA THR A 226 2.10 15.48 20.38
C THR A 226 2.09 14.33 19.38
N GLN A 227 1.06 14.24 18.54
CA GLN A 227 0.93 13.24 17.48
C GLN A 227 2.13 13.25 16.53
N SER A 228 2.60 14.43 16.11
CA SER A 228 3.76 14.55 15.21
C SER A 228 5.05 14.00 15.82
N LYS A 229 5.25 14.18 17.14
CA LYS A 229 6.40 13.65 17.88
C LYS A 229 6.32 12.13 17.97
N GLU A 230 5.16 11.58 18.31
CA GLU A 230 4.95 10.13 18.37
C GLU A 230 5.18 9.47 17.00
N MET A 231 4.75 10.11 15.90
CA MET A 231 5.01 9.63 14.54
C MET A 231 6.50 9.57 14.22
N LEU A 232 7.28 10.55 14.69
CA LEU A 232 8.72 10.58 14.52
C LEU A 232 9.42 9.52 15.39
N GLU A 233 9.04 9.44 16.68
CA GLU A 233 9.60 8.49 17.66
C GLU A 233 9.36 7.03 17.27
N HIS A 234 8.18 6.72 16.75
CA HIS A 234 7.85 5.39 16.20
C HIS A 234 8.44 5.13 14.82
N GLY A 235 9.30 6.02 14.30
CA GLY A 235 9.97 5.82 13.02
C GLY A 235 9.05 5.80 11.81
N LYS A 236 7.83 6.34 11.90
CA LYS A 236 6.87 6.35 10.77
C LYS A 236 7.20 7.39 9.71
N VAL A 237 7.92 8.44 10.10
CA VAL A 237 8.31 9.58 9.24
C VAL A 237 9.82 9.87 9.28
N ASN A 238 10.33 10.70 8.38
CA ASN A 238 11.72 11.18 8.43
C ASN A 238 11.86 12.43 9.30
N TYR A 239 10.92 13.36 9.20
CA TYR A 239 10.98 14.65 9.89
C TYR A 239 9.61 15.06 10.41
N ALA A 240 9.60 15.79 11.53
CA ALA A 240 8.43 16.48 12.07
C ALA A 240 8.78 17.96 12.30
N VAL A 241 8.07 18.88 11.65
CA VAL A 241 8.35 20.32 11.72
C VAL A 241 7.06 21.17 11.77
N PRO A 242 7.12 22.42 12.27
CA PRO A 242 5.98 23.33 12.20
C PRO A 242 5.48 23.57 10.77
N SER A 243 4.18 23.78 10.59
CA SER A 243 3.55 24.27 9.35
C SER A 243 3.91 25.74 9.06
N ASP A 244 5.20 26.04 8.90
CA ASP A 244 5.73 27.35 8.46
C ASP A 244 6.48 27.16 7.15
N TYR A 245 5.90 27.67 6.07
CA TYR A 245 6.41 27.58 4.70
C TYR A 245 7.22 28.82 4.31
N THR A 246 7.59 29.70 5.25
CA THR A 246 8.43 30.86 4.94
C THR A 246 9.89 30.47 4.66
N GLU A 247 10.61 31.34 3.94
CA GLU A 247 12.02 31.12 3.63
C GLU A 247 12.87 31.03 4.91
N GLY A 248 13.75 30.03 4.99
CA GLY A 248 14.61 29.78 6.15
C GLY A 248 13.89 29.14 7.34
N SER A 249 12.64 28.70 7.16
CA SER A 249 11.99 27.82 8.14
C SER A 249 12.62 26.41 8.10
N PRO A 250 12.45 25.61 9.17
CA PRO A 250 12.92 24.22 9.16
C PRO A 250 12.37 23.40 7.99
N LEU A 251 11.13 23.65 7.57
CA LEU A 251 10.51 22.96 6.43
C LEU A 251 11.19 23.35 5.11
N ASP A 252 11.40 24.65 4.88
CA ASP A 252 12.08 25.18 3.70
C ASP A 252 13.50 24.63 3.58
N ASP A 253 14.25 24.60 4.69
CA ASP A 253 15.60 24.06 4.75
C ASP A 253 15.63 22.55 4.44
N ILE A 254 14.77 21.75 5.07
CA ILE A 254 14.71 20.30 4.82
C ILE A 254 14.43 20.00 3.34
N ILE A 255 13.52 20.74 2.71
CA ILE A 255 13.18 20.55 1.31
C ILE A 255 14.36 20.90 0.41
N LYS A 256 15.00 22.06 0.63
CA LYS A 256 16.20 22.48 -0.12
C LYS A 256 17.36 21.49 0.06
N MET A 257 17.58 21.01 1.27
CA MET A 257 18.60 20.00 1.58
C MET A 257 18.28 18.65 0.93
N THR A 258 17.00 18.27 0.84
CA THR A 258 16.58 17.04 0.15
C THR A 258 16.82 17.13 -1.35
N ILE A 259 16.54 18.28 -1.96
CA ILE A 259 16.88 18.56 -3.37
C ILE A 259 18.39 18.39 -3.57
N ASP A 260 19.21 19.01 -2.73
CA ASP A 260 20.68 18.91 -2.79
C ASP A 260 21.17 17.46 -2.61
N LYS A 261 20.58 16.71 -1.68
CA LYS A 261 20.86 15.28 -1.46
C LYS A 261 20.59 14.46 -2.74
N ILE A 262 19.42 14.62 -3.36
CA ILE A 262 19.05 13.91 -4.60
C ILE A 262 20.06 14.22 -5.73
N ILE A 263 20.52 15.47 -5.83
CA ILE A 263 21.52 15.86 -6.83
C ILE A 263 22.86 15.17 -6.57
N ILE A 264 23.29 15.11 -5.31
CA ILE A 264 24.54 14.43 -4.91
C ILE A 264 24.44 12.94 -5.25
N GLU A 265 23.33 12.29 -4.90
CA GLU A 265 23.10 10.86 -5.19
C GLU A 265 23.05 10.59 -6.70
N ALA A 266 22.35 11.42 -7.47
CA ALA A 266 22.30 11.28 -8.92
C ALA A 266 23.67 11.47 -9.61
N LYS A 267 24.50 12.39 -9.11
CA LYS A 267 25.82 12.68 -9.72
C LYS A 267 26.92 11.73 -9.25
N TYR A 268 26.93 11.39 -7.96
CA TYR A 268 28.04 10.71 -7.29
C TYR A 268 27.67 9.38 -6.66
N GLY A 269 26.40 8.96 -6.70
CA GLY A 269 25.94 7.70 -6.11
C GLY A 269 26.70 6.47 -6.62
N LYS A 270 27.17 6.49 -7.88
CA LYS A 270 28.03 5.43 -8.44
C LYS A 270 29.40 5.27 -7.74
N TYR A 271 29.83 6.25 -6.96
CA TYR A 271 31.07 6.24 -6.18
C TYR A 271 30.83 5.97 -4.70
N GLN A 272 29.58 5.84 -4.25
CA GLN A 272 29.30 5.35 -2.91
C GLN A 272 29.84 3.92 -2.80
N SER A 273 30.62 3.66 -1.75
CA SER A 273 31.29 2.38 -1.59
C SER A 273 30.28 1.23 -1.45
N THR A 274 30.58 0.10 -2.08
CA THR A 274 29.78 -1.13 -2.00
C THR A 274 29.64 -1.69 -0.57
N TYR A 275 30.41 -1.17 0.39
CA TYR A 275 30.27 -1.48 1.82
C TYR A 275 28.92 -1.00 2.38
N GLN A 276 28.40 0.14 1.92
CA GLN A 276 27.06 0.62 2.30
C GLN A 276 25.96 -0.12 1.56
N THR A 277 26.16 -0.52 0.29
CA THR A 277 25.17 -1.37 -0.39
C THR A 277 25.07 -2.77 0.23
N GLN A 278 26.16 -3.29 0.81
CA GLN A 278 26.12 -4.51 1.62
C GLN A 278 25.47 -4.26 2.98
N LYS A 279 25.75 -3.13 3.64
CA LYS A 279 25.15 -2.78 4.93
C LYS A 279 23.67 -2.37 4.84
N GLU A 280 23.23 -1.74 3.76
CA GLU A 280 21.84 -1.44 3.40
C GLU A 280 21.11 -2.67 2.89
N LYS A 281 21.76 -3.60 2.17
CA LYS A 281 21.19 -4.94 1.94
C LYS A 281 21.11 -5.76 3.24
N LEU A 282 21.96 -5.48 4.22
CA LEU A 282 21.87 -6.04 5.58
C LEU A 282 20.84 -5.29 6.44
N GLN A 283 20.58 -3.99 6.21
CA GLN A 283 19.63 -3.16 6.94
C GLN A 283 18.20 -3.20 6.39
N ASP A 284 17.99 -3.24 5.08
CA ASP A 284 16.70 -3.58 4.45
C ASP A 284 16.34 -5.04 4.76
N ASN A 285 17.33 -5.92 4.94
CA ASN A 285 17.13 -7.23 5.54
C ASN A 285 16.89 -7.15 7.05
N GLN A 286 17.41 -6.15 7.79
CA GLN A 286 17.15 -5.98 9.23
C GLN A 286 15.80 -5.31 9.52
N ASP A 287 15.28 -4.43 8.67
CA ASP A 287 14.00 -3.74 8.88
C ASP A 287 12.84 -4.57 8.33
N ASN A 288 13.02 -5.27 7.20
CA ASN A 288 12.11 -6.36 6.82
C ASN A 288 12.27 -7.57 7.73
N SER A 289 13.48 -7.85 8.27
CA SER A 289 13.58 -8.82 9.36
C SER A 289 12.87 -8.29 10.58
N ASN A 290 13.01 -7.06 11.06
CA ASN A 290 12.38 -6.60 12.31
C ASN A 290 10.84 -6.62 12.24
N VAL A 291 10.24 -6.29 11.10
CA VAL A 291 8.78 -6.45 10.91
C VAL A 291 8.38 -7.92 10.77
N THR A 292 9.21 -8.77 10.15
CA THR A 292 9.00 -10.23 10.19
C THR A 292 9.48 -10.88 11.49
N GLU A 293 10.30 -10.24 12.33
CA GLU A 293 10.92 -10.71 13.57
C GLU A 293 10.04 -10.33 14.72
N GLU A 294 9.29 -9.23 14.71
CA GLU A 294 8.23 -9.01 15.70
C GLU A 294 7.06 -9.99 15.47
N TYR A 295 6.81 -10.38 14.21
CA TYR A 295 5.93 -11.49 13.84
C TYR A 295 6.57 -12.90 14.02
N LYS A 296 7.90 -13.03 13.93
CA LYS A 296 8.63 -14.31 14.16
C LYS A 296 9.10 -14.49 15.61
N GLU A 297 9.24 -13.46 16.43
CA GLU A 297 9.70 -13.52 17.84
C GLU A 297 8.62 -14.12 18.73
N GLN A 298 7.37 -14.17 18.26
CA GLN A 298 6.36 -15.05 18.85
C GLN A 298 6.56 -16.54 18.51
N ARG A 299 7.51 -16.90 17.62
CA ARG A 299 7.69 -18.25 17.06
C ARG A 299 9.14 -18.72 16.86
N LYS A 300 10.16 -17.94 17.21
CA LYS A 300 11.57 -18.21 16.85
C LYS A 300 12.36 -19.01 17.88
N ASP A 301 11.72 -20.01 18.48
CA ASP A 301 12.41 -20.96 19.37
C ASP A 301 12.06 -22.42 19.10
N LYS A 302 11.64 -22.74 17.87
CA LYS A 302 11.16 -24.07 17.55
C LYS A 302 11.39 -24.43 16.08
N PHE A 303 12.29 -25.40 15.88
CA PHE A 303 12.43 -26.27 14.71
C PHE A 303 13.40 -25.82 13.59
N ASP A 304 14.67 -26.23 13.68
CA ASP A 304 15.73 -25.95 12.67
C ASP A 304 16.25 -27.24 11.96
N ASN A 305 15.44 -28.31 11.92
CA ASN A 305 15.81 -29.53 11.17
C ASN A 305 14.60 -30.25 10.52
N GLU A 306 14.81 -30.78 9.30
CA GLU A 306 13.81 -31.54 8.50
C GLU A 306 13.14 -32.66 9.30
N GLU A 307 13.92 -33.39 10.12
CA GLU A 307 13.40 -34.47 10.95
C GLU A 307 12.43 -33.99 12.03
N GLN A 308 12.62 -32.76 12.53
CA GLN A 308 11.77 -32.15 13.55
C GLN A 308 10.40 -31.80 12.96
N TYR A 309 10.36 -31.25 11.74
CA TYR A 309 9.11 -30.96 11.06
C TYR A 309 8.35 -32.24 10.66
N LEU A 310 9.07 -33.29 10.26
CA LEU A 310 8.47 -34.61 10.06
C LEU A 310 7.85 -35.16 11.37
N ARG A 311 8.55 -35.01 12.51
CA ARG A 311 8.02 -35.38 13.84
C ARG A 311 6.81 -34.54 14.25
N THR A 312 6.81 -33.23 13.98
CA THR A 312 5.68 -32.33 14.26
C THR A 312 4.43 -32.78 13.52
N LEU A 313 4.57 -33.27 12.28
CA LEU A 313 3.47 -33.84 11.50
C LEU A 313 3.13 -35.28 11.87
N GLY A 314 3.92 -35.93 12.74
CA GLY A 314 3.79 -37.35 13.05
C GLY A 314 4.00 -38.25 11.83
N ILE A 315 4.79 -37.80 10.84
CA ILE A 315 5.05 -38.53 9.59
C ILE A 315 6.54 -38.86 9.48
N THR A 316 6.88 -39.89 8.71
CA THR A 316 8.28 -40.15 8.31
C THR A 316 8.58 -39.69 6.89
N LYS A 317 7.53 -39.55 6.08
CA LYS A 317 7.54 -39.16 4.66
C LYS A 317 6.12 -38.81 4.20
N PHE A 318 6.02 -38.09 3.10
CA PHE A 318 4.81 -37.93 2.29
C PHE A 318 4.70 -39.09 1.28
N SER A 319 3.49 -39.39 0.83
CA SER A 319 3.25 -40.37 -0.23
C SER A 319 2.28 -39.84 -1.28
N THR A 320 2.48 -40.23 -2.54
CA THR A 320 1.54 -40.04 -3.67
C THR A 320 0.78 -41.31 -4.02
N GLU A 321 0.88 -42.36 -3.18
CA GLU A 321 -0.02 -43.51 -3.13
C GLU A 321 -0.52 -43.74 -1.69
N ARG A 322 -1.66 -44.40 -1.52
CA ARG A 322 -2.18 -44.70 -0.17
C ARG A 322 -1.26 -45.71 0.51
N ASP A 323 -0.40 -45.22 1.41
CA ASP A 323 0.57 -45.99 2.18
C ASP A 323 0.17 -46.02 3.66
N ALA A 324 0.09 -47.22 4.25
CA ALA A 324 -0.26 -47.40 5.66
C ALA A 324 0.76 -46.76 6.64
N THR A 325 1.98 -46.51 6.19
CA THR A 325 3.10 -45.95 6.97
C THR A 325 3.23 -44.43 6.85
N SER A 326 2.60 -43.80 5.86
CA SER A 326 2.65 -42.35 5.64
C SER A 326 1.39 -41.71 6.20
N CYS A 327 1.52 -40.81 7.19
CA CYS A 327 0.35 -40.15 7.79
C CYS A 327 -0.19 -39.00 6.94
N ILE A 328 0.48 -38.59 5.86
CA ILE A 328 -0.03 -37.60 4.89
C ILE A 328 0.15 -38.12 3.44
N TYR A 329 -0.95 -38.13 2.69
CA TYR A 329 -1.04 -38.62 1.32
C TYR A 329 -1.56 -37.52 0.37
N LEU A 330 -0.95 -37.42 -0.81
CA LEU A 330 -1.34 -36.48 -1.87
C LEU A 330 -2.03 -37.23 -3.02
N GLU A 331 -3.34 -37.04 -3.15
CA GLU A 331 -4.15 -37.58 -4.25
C GLU A 331 -4.22 -36.58 -5.40
N GLN A 332 -4.02 -37.04 -6.64
CA GLN A 332 -4.26 -36.22 -7.83
C GLN A 332 -5.71 -35.70 -7.88
N ASP A 333 -5.89 -34.38 -8.02
CA ASP A 333 -7.18 -33.77 -8.34
C ASP A 333 -7.29 -33.58 -9.86
N ARG A 334 -8.51 -33.70 -10.41
CA ARG A 334 -8.77 -33.52 -11.85
C ARG A 334 -9.02 -32.05 -12.21
N TRP A 335 -8.73 -31.13 -11.29
CA TRP A 335 -8.86 -29.71 -11.51
C TRP A 335 -7.91 -29.22 -12.62
N ASN A 336 -8.48 -28.55 -13.61
CA ASN A 336 -7.75 -28.09 -14.80
C ASN A 336 -7.26 -26.65 -14.60
N ASP A 337 -6.00 -26.48 -14.19
CA ASP A 337 -5.36 -25.18 -14.04
C ASP A 337 -4.82 -24.64 -15.39
N ARG A 338 -5.72 -24.39 -16.34
CA ARG A 338 -5.41 -23.89 -17.71
C ARG A 338 -4.45 -24.80 -18.49
N GLY A 339 -4.63 -26.11 -18.32
CA GLY A 339 -3.82 -27.15 -18.93
C GLY A 339 -2.61 -27.54 -18.10
N TYR A 340 -2.28 -26.82 -17.02
CA TYR A 340 -1.34 -27.28 -16.02
C TYR A 340 -2.12 -28.08 -14.99
N GLU A 341 -1.69 -29.31 -14.72
CA GLU A 341 -2.43 -30.25 -13.87
C GLU A 341 -1.65 -30.39 -12.56
N THR A 342 -1.83 -29.42 -11.64
CA THR A 342 -0.94 -29.21 -10.47
C THR A 342 -1.60 -29.43 -9.12
N THR A 343 -2.91 -29.70 -9.10
CA THR A 343 -3.70 -29.71 -7.86
C THR A 343 -3.74 -31.11 -7.25
N PHE A 344 -3.47 -31.20 -5.95
CA PHE A 344 -3.56 -32.41 -5.15
C PHE A 344 -4.54 -32.19 -3.99
N ARG A 345 -5.31 -33.22 -3.64
CA ARG A 345 -6.01 -33.31 -2.36
C ARG A 345 -5.07 -33.93 -1.35
N MET A 346 -4.96 -33.31 -0.19
CA MET A 346 -4.11 -33.77 0.89
C MET A 346 -4.96 -34.44 1.96
N TYR A 347 -4.61 -35.68 2.29
CA TYR A 347 -5.27 -36.49 3.30
C TYR A 347 -4.32 -36.76 4.45
N LYS A 348 -4.83 -36.72 5.68
CA LYS A 348 -4.12 -37.11 6.89
C LYS A 348 -4.75 -38.37 7.49
N LYS A 349 -3.92 -39.31 7.92
CA LYS A 349 -4.36 -40.52 8.61
C LYS A 349 -4.86 -40.17 10.01
N THR A 350 -6.07 -40.59 10.36
CA THR A 350 -6.65 -40.34 11.70
C THR A 350 -6.69 -41.58 12.58
N ASN A 351 -6.83 -42.78 11.99
CA ASN A 351 -6.69 -44.06 12.69
C ASN A 351 -6.29 -45.18 11.69
N GLU A 352 -6.27 -46.45 12.11
CA GLU A 352 -5.85 -47.57 11.23
C GLU A 352 -6.76 -47.75 10.00
N ALA A 353 -7.98 -47.24 9.99
CA ALA A 353 -8.97 -47.43 8.93
C ALA A 353 -9.40 -46.13 8.20
N GLY A 354 -9.11 -44.94 8.74
CA GLY A 354 -9.66 -43.65 8.33
C GLY A 354 -8.60 -42.64 7.87
N MET A 355 -8.95 -41.87 6.83
CA MET A 355 -8.17 -40.78 6.26
C MET A 355 -9.09 -39.57 6.10
N ASP A 356 -8.73 -38.43 6.67
CA ASP A 356 -9.47 -37.18 6.53
C ASP A 356 -8.78 -36.25 5.55
N MET A 357 -9.55 -35.67 4.62
CA MET A 357 -9.03 -34.62 3.74
C MET A 357 -8.77 -33.37 4.59
N ILE A 358 -7.51 -32.93 4.64
CA ILE A 358 -7.08 -31.76 5.42
C ILE A 358 -6.91 -30.51 4.54
N GLY A 359 -6.80 -30.68 3.22
CA GLY A 359 -6.81 -29.54 2.32
C GLY A 359 -6.50 -29.87 0.87
N LYS A 360 -6.29 -28.82 0.08
CA LYS A 360 -5.78 -28.90 -1.29
C LYS A 360 -4.43 -28.20 -1.36
N ILE A 361 -3.50 -28.75 -2.11
CA ILE A 361 -2.21 -28.14 -2.39
C ILE A 361 -1.99 -28.10 -3.90
N LYS A 362 -1.40 -27.02 -4.39
CA LYS A 362 -0.90 -26.98 -5.76
C LYS A 362 0.60 -27.16 -5.73
N ILE A 363 1.11 -28.15 -6.45
CA ILE A 363 2.54 -28.43 -6.58
C ILE A 363 2.82 -28.43 -8.07
N CYS A 364 3.83 -27.69 -8.52
CA CYS A 364 4.25 -27.73 -9.92
C CYS A 364 5.72 -28.09 -10.04
N PHE A 365 6.06 -28.77 -11.14
CA PHE A 365 7.43 -28.94 -11.59
C PHE A 365 7.77 -27.76 -12.51
N ILE A 366 8.89 -27.07 -12.26
CA ILE A 366 9.23 -25.79 -12.92
C ILE A 366 9.27 -25.90 -14.45
N GLU A 367 9.65 -27.07 -14.99
CA GLU A 367 9.74 -27.32 -16.44
C GLU A 367 8.51 -28.04 -17.03
N GLN A 368 7.43 -28.17 -16.26
CA GLN A 368 6.22 -28.92 -16.65
C GLN A 368 5.47 -28.24 -17.80
N LYS A 369 5.01 -29.05 -18.76
CA LYS A 369 4.23 -28.58 -19.91
C LYS A 369 2.73 -28.81 -19.68
N LYS A 370 1.91 -28.16 -20.50
CA LYS A 370 0.46 -28.36 -20.47
C LYS A 370 0.10 -29.79 -20.90
N GLY A 371 -0.89 -30.38 -20.24
CA GLY A 371 -1.37 -31.75 -20.48
C GLY A 371 -0.62 -32.83 -19.70
N GLU A 372 0.32 -32.44 -18.83
CA GLU A 372 1.03 -33.35 -17.93
C GLU A 372 0.63 -33.03 -16.49
N HIS A 373 0.24 -34.04 -15.70
CA HIS A 373 -0.01 -33.86 -14.26
C HIS A 373 1.31 -33.91 -13.48
N THR A 374 1.45 -33.07 -12.45
CA THR A 374 2.70 -32.97 -11.66
C THR A 374 3.06 -34.29 -10.97
N ILE A 375 2.06 -35.13 -10.68
CA ILE A 375 2.23 -36.46 -10.10
C ILE A 375 3.15 -37.37 -10.95
N ASN A 376 3.24 -37.14 -12.26
CA ASN A 376 4.09 -37.92 -13.15
C ASN A 376 5.59 -37.66 -12.90
N PHE A 377 5.92 -36.55 -12.25
CA PHE A 377 7.29 -36.15 -11.94
C PHE A 377 7.65 -36.37 -10.46
N LEU A 378 6.64 -36.47 -9.58
CA LEU A 378 6.85 -36.66 -8.15
C LEU A 378 7.25 -38.11 -7.84
N GLU A 379 8.18 -38.27 -6.90
CA GLU A 379 8.48 -39.59 -6.35
C GLU A 379 7.26 -40.15 -5.59
N LYS A 380 7.12 -41.48 -5.60
CA LYS A 380 6.06 -42.17 -4.86
C LYS A 380 6.07 -41.82 -3.37
N ASN A 381 7.26 -41.62 -2.80
CA ASN A 381 7.46 -41.23 -1.42
C ASN A 381 8.61 -40.24 -1.33
N PHE A 382 8.44 -39.16 -0.58
CA PHE A 382 9.46 -38.13 -0.41
C PHE A 382 9.38 -37.50 0.98
N LYS A 383 10.48 -36.93 1.48
CA LYS A 383 10.52 -36.24 2.79
C LYS A 383 10.27 -34.74 2.67
N THR A 384 10.85 -34.12 1.64
CA THR A 384 10.77 -32.68 1.39
C THR A 384 10.85 -32.40 -0.12
N LEU A 385 10.33 -31.25 -0.56
CA LEU A 385 10.46 -30.74 -1.93
C LEU A 385 11.60 -29.71 -2.09
N LYS A 386 12.27 -29.31 -0.98
CA LYS A 386 13.21 -28.17 -0.90
C LYS A 386 14.45 -28.24 -1.82
N ASN A 387 14.83 -29.44 -2.29
CA ASN A 387 16.02 -29.65 -3.15
C ASN A 387 15.69 -30.17 -4.56
N THR A 388 14.43 -30.06 -4.97
CA THR A 388 13.94 -30.61 -6.23
C THR A 388 13.37 -29.47 -7.08
N LYS A 389 13.23 -29.65 -8.40
CA LYS A 389 12.66 -28.64 -9.32
C LYS A 389 11.15 -28.39 -9.10
N PHE A 390 10.66 -28.55 -7.88
CA PHE A 390 9.27 -28.47 -7.48
C PHE A 390 9.07 -27.33 -6.49
N ILE A 391 7.98 -26.61 -6.71
CA ILE A 391 7.51 -25.51 -5.87
C ILE A 391 6.03 -25.71 -5.62
N SER A 392 5.55 -25.23 -4.47
CA SER A 392 4.14 -25.38 -4.11
C SER A 392 3.50 -24.09 -3.65
N TYR A 393 2.17 -24.07 -3.72
CA TYR A 393 1.33 -23.06 -3.11
C TYR A 393 0.25 -23.79 -2.31
N PHE A 394 0.37 -23.75 -0.98
CA PHE A 394 -0.51 -24.48 -0.09
C PHE A 394 -1.59 -23.58 0.48
N GLN A 395 -2.86 -23.95 0.32
CA GLN A 395 -4.00 -23.27 0.91
C GLN A 395 -4.81 -24.26 1.75
N ILE A 396 -4.87 -24.01 3.06
CA ILE A 396 -5.61 -24.86 3.99
C ILE A 396 -7.10 -24.57 3.82
N THR A 397 -7.90 -25.63 3.74
CA THR A 397 -9.35 -25.51 3.58
C THR A 397 -10.14 -26.08 4.76
N LYS A 398 -9.48 -26.72 5.74
CA LYS A 398 -10.10 -27.29 6.94
C LYS A 398 -9.31 -26.94 8.21
N ILE A 399 -10.01 -26.56 9.27
CA ILE A 399 -9.46 -26.13 10.57
C ILE A 399 -9.17 -27.35 11.46
N ASP A 400 -8.33 -28.28 10.99
CA ASP A 400 -7.98 -29.51 11.73
C ASP A 400 -6.46 -29.79 11.74
N ILE A 401 -5.63 -28.79 11.44
CA ILE A 401 -4.19 -28.84 11.64
C ILE A 401 -3.75 -27.72 12.55
N THR A 402 -2.74 -27.99 13.39
CA THR A 402 -2.21 -26.97 14.28
C THR A 402 -1.32 -25.99 13.51
N GLU A 403 -1.08 -24.82 14.10
CA GLU A 403 -0.21 -23.80 13.51
C GLU A 403 1.25 -24.29 13.37
N ASP A 404 1.68 -25.23 14.22
CA ASP A 404 2.98 -25.91 14.13
C ASP A 404 3.02 -26.91 12.96
N GLU A 405 1.93 -27.65 12.74
CA GLU A 405 1.79 -28.57 11.59
C GLU A 405 1.71 -27.81 10.27
N GLU A 406 1.00 -26.68 10.22
CA GLU A 406 0.99 -25.80 9.06
C GLU A 406 2.41 -25.31 8.72
N THR A 407 3.16 -24.87 9.72
CA THR A 407 4.54 -24.41 9.54
C THR A 407 5.43 -25.54 8.99
N ALA A 408 5.27 -26.76 9.53
CA ALA A 408 5.98 -27.94 9.06
C ALA A 408 5.65 -28.28 7.60
N LEU A 409 4.37 -28.23 7.22
CA LEU A 409 3.93 -28.49 5.84
C LEU A 409 4.50 -27.46 4.87
N ARG A 410 4.46 -26.17 5.22
CA ARG A 410 4.99 -25.09 4.37
C ARG A 410 6.48 -25.27 4.11
N PHE A 411 7.24 -25.60 5.15
CA PHE A 411 8.67 -25.83 5.03
C PHE A 411 8.99 -27.06 4.19
N LEU A 412 8.36 -28.20 4.48
CA LEU A 412 8.67 -29.47 3.81
C LEU A 412 8.17 -29.49 2.36
N LEU A 413 7.11 -28.77 2.02
CA LEU A 413 6.54 -28.75 0.66
C LEU A 413 7.04 -27.58 -0.20
N ASN A 414 8.05 -26.84 0.26
CA ASN A 414 8.63 -25.71 -0.48
C ASN A 414 7.56 -24.69 -0.93
N ASP A 415 6.79 -24.20 0.04
CA ASP A 415 5.72 -23.23 -0.22
C ASP A 415 6.32 -21.86 -0.60
N ILE A 416 5.99 -21.37 -1.79
CA ILE A 416 6.51 -20.13 -2.36
C ILE A 416 5.56 -18.94 -2.20
N ARG A 417 4.57 -18.99 -1.30
CA ARG A 417 3.60 -17.89 -1.11
C ARG A 417 4.29 -16.54 -0.87
N GLU A 418 5.38 -16.55 -0.11
CA GLU A 418 6.17 -15.37 0.23
C GLU A 418 7.41 -15.20 -0.67
N ASN A 419 7.52 -15.99 -1.74
CA ASN A 419 8.62 -15.92 -2.70
C ASN A 419 8.08 -15.55 -4.11
N ASP A 420 8.60 -14.46 -4.68
CA ASP A 420 8.18 -13.93 -5.97
C ASP A 420 9.13 -14.31 -7.12
N GLU A 421 10.18 -15.10 -6.86
CA GLU A 421 11.21 -15.50 -7.84
C GLU A 421 10.62 -16.18 -9.09
N TYR A 422 9.47 -16.85 -8.95
CA TYR A 422 8.85 -17.65 -10.02
C TYR A 422 7.59 -17.02 -10.61
N ASP A 423 7.21 -15.80 -10.20
CA ASP A 423 5.93 -15.19 -10.55
C ASP A 423 5.77 -14.84 -12.03
N ASP A 424 6.88 -14.60 -12.70
CA ASP A 424 6.91 -14.36 -14.15
C ASP A 424 6.73 -15.65 -14.96
N GLN A 425 6.77 -16.83 -14.34
CA GLN A 425 6.54 -18.10 -15.03
C GLN A 425 5.04 -18.35 -15.23
N ASP A 426 4.65 -18.64 -16.48
CA ASP A 426 3.26 -18.92 -16.85
C ASP A 426 2.63 -20.02 -15.97
N ILE A 427 3.37 -21.07 -15.64
CA ILE A 427 2.87 -22.15 -14.78
C ILE A 427 2.56 -21.66 -13.36
N VAL A 428 3.36 -20.77 -12.78
CA VAL A 428 3.11 -20.24 -11.43
C VAL A 428 1.93 -19.27 -11.45
N LYS A 429 1.91 -18.37 -12.43
CA LYS A 429 0.85 -17.37 -12.60
C LYS A 429 -0.52 -17.98 -12.89
N TYR A 430 -0.56 -19.02 -13.74
CA TYR A 430 -1.80 -19.62 -14.19
C TYR A 430 -2.22 -20.85 -13.38
N SER A 431 -1.27 -21.52 -12.73
CA SER A 431 -1.51 -22.72 -11.95
C SER A 431 -1.47 -22.47 -10.44
N LEU A 432 -0.33 -22.02 -9.89
CA LEU A 432 -0.12 -21.96 -8.44
C LEU A 432 -0.83 -20.79 -7.73
N LYS A 433 -0.59 -19.54 -8.16
CA LYS A 433 -1.11 -18.32 -7.48
C LYS A 433 -2.55 -17.98 -7.86
N ARG A 434 -3.23 -18.85 -8.62
CA ARG A 434 -4.67 -18.75 -8.88
C ARG A 434 -5.42 -19.45 -7.74
N GLY A 435 -6.29 -18.73 -7.05
CA GLY A 435 -7.05 -19.24 -5.90
C GLY A 435 -7.59 -20.64 -6.13
N ILE A 436 -7.39 -21.53 -5.15
CA ILE A 436 -7.85 -22.92 -5.24
C ILE A 436 -9.38 -22.88 -5.18
N PRO A 437 -10.12 -23.34 -6.21
CA PRO A 437 -11.56 -23.40 -6.12
C PRO A 437 -11.95 -24.46 -5.10
N PHE A 438 -12.87 -24.08 -4.21
CA PHE A 438 -13.41 -24.93 -3.17
C PHE A 438 -14.17 -26.11 -3.76
#